data_AF-A0A960LHE2-F1
#
_entry.id   AF-A0A960LHE2-F1
#
_cell.length_a   1.000
_cell.length_b   1.000
_cell.length_c   1.000
_cell.angle_alpha   90.00
_cell.angle_beta   90.00
_cell.angle_gamma   90.00
#
_symmetry.space_group_name_H-M   'P 1'
#
loop_
_entity.id
_entity.type
_entity.pdbx_description
1 polymer ?
#
loop_
_entity_poly.entity_id
_entity_poly.type
_entity_poly.pdbx_seq_one_letter_code
_entity_poly.pdbx_strand_id
1 'polypeptide(L)'
;MFFLFLIAAALIIGVSIWNSRRKEIANHFTNAAVRLGLQVSSDGTAMQRPWIYGILDEIRVDVRPYLRTKDGARSTWTGYRLTFPEPIDLHISGNDDNRRRVIIRLSKRFTESEIEADGIFCTRSALAEDSSRIVADVEYLLSAAKELQQPVVTVDHPQPPPSVATVELPAPKAPATPDPSPPPLPLREKPEVPVENHPEAEVVSEPTVETEEPTPEVEPEPEKALPLAPPASALAVAARDLFDTGRNRFETGRHFSAEFQGRTLEGSGILRRVDRFSNDRVFGRGPGLIAEVEIWQLENPAAGLHQVTAMVQLPSEEEEGMSVQHWREHLGELVAVCGTAIRCDAFTGKLFLADGLVDSPLASKLINA
;
A
#
# COMPACT_ATOMS: atom_id res chain seq x y z
N MET A 1 28.92 15.29 -37.15
CA MET A 1 27.57 15.92 -37.25
C MET A 1 26.44 14.97 -36.88
N PHE A 2 26.34 13.76 -37.44
CA PHE A 2 25.23 12.82 -37.16
C PHE A 2 24.96 12.56 -35.66
N PHE A 3 26.01 12.36 -34.85
CA PHE A 3 25.89 12.13 -33.41
C PHE A 3 25.24 13.30 -32.65
N LEU A 4 25.55 14.55 -33.04
CA LEU A 4 24.93 15.75 -32.45
C LEU A 4 23.44 15.84 -32.79
N PHE A 5 23.04 15.41 -33.99
CA PHE A 5 21.62 15.33 -34.37
C PHE A 5 20.87 14.29 -33.54
N LEU A 6 21.49 13.14 -33.24
CA LEU A 6 20.87 12.11 -32.40
C LEU A 6 20.68 12.60 -30.95
N ILE A 7 21.69 13.25 -30.37
CA ILE A 7 21.57 13.83 -29.01
C ILE A 7 20.47 14.89 -28.99
N ALA A 8 20.45 15.80 -29.96
CA ALA A 8 19.42 16.84 -30.04
C ALA A 8 18.01 16.24 -30.19
N ALA A 9 17.83 15.22 -31.04
CA ALA A 9 16.56 14.52 -31.20
C ALA A 9 16.13 13.82 -29.91
N ALA A 10 17.04 13.12 -29.22
CA ALA A 10 16.76 12.46 -27.96
C ALA A 10 16.34 13.46 -26.86
N LEU A 11 16.99 14.63 -26.79
CA LEU A 11 16.62 15.71 -25.87
C LEU A 11 15.23 16.26 -26.18
N ILE A 12 14.92 16.50 -27.46
CA ILE A 12 13.59 16.99 -27.87
C ILE A 12 12.50 15.98 -27.50
N ILE A 13 12.71 14.69 -27.77
CA ILE A 13 11.77 13.63 -27.42
C ILE A 13 11.61 13.55 -25.89
N GLY A 14 12.71 13.59 -25.14
CA GLY A 14 12.69 13.57 -23.67
C GLY A 14 11.91 14.75 -23.07
N VAL A 15 12.12 15.97 -23.58
CA VAL A 15 11.38 17.17 -23.15
C VAL A 15 9.90 17.08 -23.54
N SER A 16 9.58 16.52 -24.71
CA SER A 16 8.20 16.32 -25.16
C SER A 16 7.43 15.34 -24.25
N ILE A 17 8.02 14.17 -23.96
CA ILE A 17 7.43 13.16 -23.06
C ILE A 17 7.25 13.75 -21.66
N TRP A 18 8.25 14.47 -21.15
CA TRP A 18 8.19 15.15 -19.85
C TRP A 18 7.02 16.14 -19.79
N ASN A 19 6.86 16.96 -20.84
CA ASN A 19 5.79 17.94 -20.92
C ASN A 19 4.39 17.28 -21.05
N SER A 20 4.27 16.16 -21.77
CA SER A 20 2.99 15.42 -21.86
C SER A 20 2.58 14.90 -20.49
N ARG A 21 3.48 14.20 -19.79
CA ARG A 21 3.21 13.68 -18.44
C ARG A 21 2.84 14.79 -17.45
N ARG A 22 3.52 15.94 -17.52
CA ARG A 22 3.17 17.10 -16.70
C ARG A 22 1.77 17.63 -16.97
N LYS A 23 1.37 17.73 -18.23
CA LYS A 23 0.01 18.15 -18.62
C LYS A 23 -1.03 17.16 -18.12
N GLU A 24 -0.77 15.86 -18.26
CA GLU A 24 -1.65 14.80 -17.75
C GLU A 24 -1.82 14.90 -16.23
N ILE A 25 -0.73 14.99 -15.47
CA ILE A 25 -0.78 15.19 -14.01
C ILE A 25 -1.57 16.46 -13.66
N ALA A 26 -1.32 17.57 -14.36
CA ALA A 26 -2.04 18.81 -14.13
C ALA A 26 -3.54 18.67 -14.41
N ASN A 27 -3.92 17.94 -15.47
CA ASN A 27 -5.31 17.66 -15.78
C ASN A 27 -5.96 16.79 -14.69
N HIS A 28 -5.25 15.78 -14.15
CA HIS A 28 -5.77 14.96 -13.06
C HIS A 28 -6.01 15.78 -11.79
N PHE A 29 -5.08 16.66 -11.42
CA PHE A 29 -5.22 17.55 -10.26
C PHE A 29 -6.34 18.58 -10.47
N THR A 30 -6.45 19.15 -11.66
CA THR A 30 -7.52 20.08 -12.04
C THR A 30 -8.89 19.41 -11.97
N ASN A 31 -9.03 18.23 -12.57
CA ASN A 31 -10.28 17.48 -12.54
C ASN A 31 -10.66 17.06 -11.11
N ALA A 32 -9.69 16.65 -10.30
CA ALA A 32 -9.94 16.33 -8.89
C ALA A 32 -10.41 17.55 -8.11
N ALA A 33 -9.75 18.70 -8.28
CA ALA A 33 -10.12 19.94 -7.61
C ALA A 33 -11.53 20.40 -8.01
N VAL A 34 -11.88 20.37 -9.30
CA VAL A 34 -13.22 20.71 -9.80
C VAL A 34 -14.28 19.81 -9.15
N ARG A 35 -14.03 18.49 -9.09
CA ARG A 35 -14.95 17.53 -8.45
C ARG A 35 -15.12 17.76 -6.95
N LEU A 36 -14.06 18.19 -6.29
CA LEU A 36 -14.05 18.51 -4.87
C LEU A 36 -14.54 19.94 -4.58
N GLY A 37 -14.81 20.78 -5.58
CA GLY A 37 -15.10 22.21 -5.36
C GLY A 37 -13.92 23.00 -4.78
N LEU A 38 -12.69 22.52 -4.99
CA LEU A 38 -11.45 23.11 -4.51
C LEU A 38 -10.73 23.91 -5.61
N GLN A 39 -9.74 24.71 -5.22
CA GLN A 39 -8.90 25.46 -6.13
C GLN A 39 -7.63 24.69 -6.46
N VAL A 40 -7.06 24.94 -7.65
CA VAL A 40 -5.73 24.48 -8.02
C VAL A 40 -4.80 25.67 -8.05
N SER A 41 -3.63 25.56 -7.43
CA SER A 41 -2.60 26.59 -7.60
C SER A 41 -2.08 26.49 -9.02
N SER A 42 -2.28 27.57 -9.76
CA SER A 42 -1.75 27.78 -11.09
C SER A 42 -0.37 28.45 -11.06
N ASP A 43 0.31 28.54 -9.91
CA ASP A 43 1.46 29.43 -9.70
C ASP A 43 2.68 29.07 -10.55
N GLY A 44 2.63 29.49 -11.82
CA GLY A 44 3.44 30.59 -12.34
C GLY A 44 4.90 30.32 -12.64
N THR A 45 5.47 29.21 -12.17
CA THR A 45 6.86 28.84 -12.50
C THR A 45 6.89 27.46 -13.16
N ALA A 46 7.62 27.35 -14.27
CA ALA A 46 7.78 26.11 -15.03
C ALA A 46 8.35 24.94 -14.21
N MET A 47 8.71 25.14 -12.94
CA MET A 47 9.21 24.08 -12.05
C MET A 47 8.19 23.59 -11.01
N GLN A 48 7.21 24.40 -10.61
CA GLN A 48 6.27 23.99 -9.56
C GLN A 48 5.19 23.06 -10.13
N ARG A 49 4.93 21.97 -9.41
CA ARG A 49 3.87 21.03 -9.74
C ARG A 49 2.54 21.55 -9.19
N PRO A 50 1.42 21.30 -9.89
CA PRO A 50 0.12 21.75 -9.41
C PRO A 50 -0.21 21.11 -8.06
N TRP A 51 -0.88 21.86 -7.20
CA TRP A 51 -1.46 21.35 -5.97
C TRP A 51 -2.89 21.84 -5.80
N ILE A 52 -3.68 21.08 -5.06
CA ILE A 52 -5.08 21.39 -4.75
C ILE A 52 -5.14 22.01 -3.37
N TYR A 53 -5.93 23.07 -3.20
CA TYR A 53 -6.15 23.67 -1.90
C TYR A 53 -7.55 24.28 -1.79
N GLY A 54 -8.05 24.41 -0.55
CA GLY A 54 -9.29 25.11 -0.25
C GLY A 54 -9.90 24.64 1.06
N ILE A 55 -11.19 24.84 1.23
CA ILE A 55 -11.93 24.48 2.45
C ILE A 55 -13.08 23.56 2.06
N LEU A 56 -13.21 22.42 2.72
CA LEU A 56 -14.33 21.50 2.61
C LEU A 56 -14.84 21.15 4.00
N ASP A 57 -16.14 21.32 4.23
CA ASP A 57 -16.77 21.08 5.54
C ASP A 57 -15.98 21.74 6.69
N GLU A 58 -15.62 23.02 6.51
CA GLU A 58 -14.83 23.84 7.46
C GLU A 58 -13.38 23.36 7.69
N ILE A 59 -12.96 22.27 7.05
CA ILE A 59 -11.61 21.73 7.11
C ILE A 59 -10.81 22.26 5.93
N ARG A 60 -9.63 22.83 6.20
CA ARG A 60 -8.72 23.25 5.13
C ARG A 60 -8.05 22.01 4.55
N VAL A 61 -8.21 21.81 3.25
CA VAL A 61 -7.62 20.70 2.50
C VAL A 61 -6.47 21.22 1.65
N ASP A 62 -5.36 20.49 1.66
CA ASP A 62 -4.18 20.75 0.84
C ASP A 62 -3.62 19.42 0.31
N VAL A 63 -3.54 19.28 -1.02
CA VAL A 63 -3.03 18.07 -1.68
C VAL A 63 -1.88 18.44 -2.61
N ARG A 64 -0.66 18.03 -2.24
CA ARG A 64 0.56 18.39 -2.98
C ARG A 64 1.37 17.16 -3.39
N PRO A 65 1.93 17.17 -4.61
CA PRO A 65 3.05 16.30 -4.91
C PRO A 65 4.29 16.80 -4.18
N TYR A 66 5.03 15.91 -3.52
CA TYR A 66 6.32 16.24 -2.93
C TYR A 66 7.38 15.18 -3.26
N LEU A 67 8.63 15.62 -3.32
CA LEU A 67 9.75 14.74 -3.62
C LEU A 67 10.24 14.13 -2.33
N ARG A 68 10.46 12.81 -2.36
CA ARG A 68 11.07 12.09 -1.25
C ARG A 68 12.23 11.26 -1.74
N THR A 69 13.35 11.39 -1.05
CA THR A 69 14.49 10.50 -1.20
C THR A 69 14.30 9.34 -0.22
N LYS A 70 14.23 8.12 -0.74
CA LYS A 70 14.22 6.89 0.06
C LYS A 70 15.25 5.94 -0.55
N ASP A 71 16.17 5.44 0.26
CA ASP A 71 17.22 4.50 -0.18
C ASP A 71 18.06 5.05 -1.34
N GLY A 72 18.36 6.36 -1.33
CA GLY A 72 19.09 7.05 -2.40
C GLY A 72 18.27 7.34 -3.67
N ALA A 73 17.12 6.71 -3.84
CA ALA A 73 16.21 6.94 -4.96
C ALA A 73 15.24 8.10 -4.67
N ARG A 74 15.13 9.05 -5.61
CA ARG A 74 14.13 10.12 -5.56
C ARG A 74 12.82 9.63 -6.17
N SER A 75 11.76 9.65 -5.37
CA SER A 75 10.40 9.30 -5.80
C SER A 75 9.45 10.48 -5.56
N THR A 76 8.41 10.62 -6.38
CA THR A 76 7.36 11.63 -6.15
C THR A 76 6.19 10.98 -5.43
N TRP A 77 5.80 11.56 -4.30
CA TRP A 77 4.70 11.11 -3.46
C TRP A 77 3.55 12.10 -3.55
N THR A 78 2.36 11.65 -3.18
CA THR A 78 1.19 12.54 -2.99
C THR A 78 0.97 12.72 -1.49
N GLY A 79 1.07 13.95 -1.03
CA GLY A 79 0.77 14.34 0.35
C GLY A 79 -0.63 14.96 0.43
N TYR A 80 -1.36 14.57 1.47
CA TYR A 80 -2.67 15.08 1.82
C TYR A 80 -2.56 15.70 3.22
N ARG A 81 -2.94 16.96 3.36
CA ARG A 81 -2.98 17.66 4.63
C ARG A 81 -4.39 18.21 4.83
N LEU A 82 -5.01 17.83 5.94
CA LEU A 82 -6.26 18.38 6.43
C LEU A 82 -5.92 19.18 7.68
N THR A 83 -6.32 20.44 7.75
CA THR A 83 -6.14 21.29 8.92
C THR A 83 -7.51 21.64 9.50
N PHE A 84 -7.70 21.30 10.78
CA PHE A 84 -8.93 21.55 11.50
C PHE A 84 -9.08 23.05 11.81
N PRO A 85 -10.32 23.58 11.84
CA PRO A 85 -10.56 24.95 12.26
C PRO A 85 -10.26 25.15 13.75
N GLU A 86 -10.53 24.13 14.57
CA GLU A 86 -10.24 24.09 15.99
C GLU A 86 -9.36 22.88 16.31
N PRO A 87 -8.30 23.03 17.12
CA PRO A 87 -7.47 21.91 17.54
C PRO A 87 -8.27 20.86 18.30
N ILE A 88 -8.11 19.60 17.95
CA ILE A 88 -8.71 18.47 18.67
C ILE A 88 -7.80 18.03 19.82
N ASP A 89 -8.38 17.74 20.98
CA ASP A 89 -7.63 17.15 22.09
C ASP A 89 -7.32 15.69 21.77
N LEU A 90 -6.07 15.38 21.39
CA LEU A 90 -5.62 14.04 21.02
C LEU A 90 -5.32 13.12 22.21
N HIS A 91 -5.84 13.39 23.41
CA HIS A 91 -5.60 12.50 24.55
C HIS A 91 -6.13 11.07 24.28
N ILE A 92 -5.25 10.17 23.86
CA ILE A 92 -5.55 8.74 23.66
C ILE A 92 -5.55 8.10 25.04
N SER A 93 -6.63 8.29 25.79
CA SER A 93 -6.86 7.48 26.98
C SER A 93 -7.03 6.01 26.56
N GLY A 94 -6.73 5.07 27.45
CA GLY A 94 -6.77 3.63 27.16
C GLY A 94 -8.11 3.12 26.61
N ASN A 95 -9.19 3.89 26.78
CA ASN A 95 -10.56 3.55 26.40
C ASN A 95 -11.06 4.26 25.12
N ASP A 96 -10.22 5.06 24.45
CA ASP A 96 -10.60 5.76 23.21
C ASP A 96 -10.44 4.86 21.98
N ASP A 97 -11.34 3.88 21.86
CA ASP A 97 -11.37 2.90 20.78
C ASP A 97 -11.65 3.53 19.41
N ASN A 98 -12.28 4.72 19.35
CA ASN A 98 -12.61 5.36 18.08
C ASN A 98 -11.37 5.93 17.41
N ARG A 99 -10.55 6.69 18.13
CA ARG A 99 -9.34 7.31 17.56
C ARG A 99 -8.31 6.27 17.16
N ARG A 100 -8.12 5.24 17.97
CA ARG A 100 -7.25 4.10 17.63
C ARG A 100 -7.71 3.41 16.35
N ARG A 101 -9.02 3.19 16.18
CA ARG A 101 -9.59 2.63 14.95
C ARG A 101 -9.34 3.53 13.74
N VAL A 102 -9.48 4.85 13.87
CA VAL A 102 -9.16 5.79 12.79
C VAL A 102 -7.68 5.71 12.41
N ILE A 103 -6.76 5.77 13.38
CA ILE A 103 -5.31 5.67 13.14
C ILE A 103 -4.95 4.36 12.40
N ILE A 104 -5.47 3.22 12.86
CA ILE A 104 -5.23 1.91 12.22
C ILE A 104 -5.79 1.89 10.79
N ARG A 105 -6.96 2.49 10.56
CA ARG A 105 -7.56 2.58 9.23
C ARG A 105 -6.77 3.49 8.30
N LEU A 106 -6.19 4.58 8.80
CA LEU A 106 -5.33 5.47 8.03
C LEU A 106 -4.02 4.76 7.65
N SER A 107 -3.36 4.10 8.60
CA SER A 107 -2.07 3.41 8.35
C SER A 107 -2.19 2.21 7.40
N LYS A 108 -3.36 1.56 7.33
CA LYS A 108 -3.64 0.52 6.32
C LYS A 108 -3.78 1.09 4.91
N ARG A 109 -4.28 2.31 4.77
CA ARG A 109 -4.60 2.92 3.47
C ARG A 109 -3.45 3.77 2.94
N PHE A 110 -2.75 4.50 3.80
CA PHE A 110 -1.68 5.42 3.47
C PHE A 110 -0.31 4.83 3.82
N THR A 111 0.73 5.26 3.10
CA THR A 111 2.10 4.82 3.40
C THR A 111 2.57 5.41 4.72
N GLU A 112 2.18 6.65 4.98
CA GLU A 112 2.38 7.31 6.27
C GLU A 112 1.14 8.08 6.64
N SER A 113 0.89 8.14 7.94
CA SER A 113 -0.22 8.86 8.53
C SER A 113 0.25 9.43 9.86
N GLU A 114 0.08 10.72 10.02
CA GLU A 114 0.36 11.49 11.22
C GLU A 114 -0.91 12.27 11.56
N ILE A 115 -1.30 12.21 12.83
CA ILE A 115 -2.46 12.93 13.35
C ILE A 115 -1.93 13.86 14.43
N GLU A 116 -2.13 15.16 14.23
CA GLU A 116 -1.75 16.22 15.13
C GLU A 116 -3.02 16.92 15.65
N ALA A 117 -2.87 17.73 16.71
CA ALA A 117 -4.02 18.43 17.28
C ALA A 117 -4.68 19.36 16.25
N ASP A 118 -3.91 19.93 15.33
CA ASP A 118 -4.37 20.85 14.31
C ASP A 118 -4.76 20.16 12.99
N GLY A 119 -4.60 18.84 12.84
CA GLY A 119 -4.88 18.21 11.55
C GLY A 119 -4.46 16.75 11.35
N ILE A 120 -4.64 16.31 10.12
CA ILE A 120 -4.20 15.00 9.62
C ILE A 120 -3.24 15.23 8.47
N PHE A 121 -2.08 14.59 8.52
CA PHE A 121 -1.16 14.48 7.41
C PHE A 121 -1.04 13.03 6.96
N CYS A 122 -1.28 12.76 5.68
CA CYS A 122 -1.21 11.42 5.11
C CYS A 122 -0.45 11.44 3.79
N THR A 123 0.27 10.37 3.50
CA THR A 123 1.10 10.29 2.30
C THR A 123 0.94 8.96 1.59
N ARG A 124 1.08 8.99 0.26
CA ARG A 124 1.18 7.77 -0.54
C ARG A 124 2.50 7.73 -1.29
N SER A 125 3.12 6.55 -1.31
CA SER A 125 4.40 6.29 -1.97
C SER A 125 4.40 6.42 -3.50
N ALA A 126 3.32 6.91 -4.10
CA ALA A 126 3.18 7.13 -5.53
C ALA A 126 2.44 8.44 -5.78
N LEU A 127 2.81 9.10 -6.87
CA LEU A 127 2.06 10.23 -7.41
C LEU A 127 0.66 9.75 -7.84
N ALA A 128 -0.36 10.53 -7.53
CA ALA A 128 -1.71 10.25 -7.99
C ALA A 128 -1.83 10.61 -9.47
N GLU A 129 -1.84 9.59 -10.31
CA GLU A 129 -2.01 9.69 -11.77
C GLU A 129 -3.48 9.58 -12.19
N ASP A 130 -4.41 9.62 -11.23
CA ASP A 130 -5.85 9.61 -11.51
C ASP A 130 -6.58 10.55 -10.55
N SER A 131 -7.40 11.43 -11.12
CA SER A 131 -8.29 12.32 -10.38
C SER A 131 -9.23 11.59 -9.42
N SER A 132 -9.74 10.41 -9.79
CA SER A 132 -10.69 9.66 -8.97
C SER A 132 -10.02 9.15 -7.69
N ARG A 133 -8.74 8.82 -7.75
CA ARG A 133 -7.95 8.43 -6.58
C ARG A 133 -7.78 9.59 -5.60
N ILE A 134 -7.47 10.79 -6.10
CA ILE A 134 -7.32 11.99 -5.27
C ILE A 134 -8.64 12.28 -4.54
N VAL A 135 -9.75 12.32 -5.29
CA VAL A 135 -11.09 12.55 -4.73
C VAL A 135 -11.41 11.53 -3.65
N ALA A 136 -11.25 10.24 -3.93
CA ALA A 136 -11.55 9.17 -2.98
C ALA A 136 -10.66 9.19 -1.72
N ASP A 137 -9.41 9.64 -1.83
CA ASP A 137 -8.53 9.78 -0.66
C ASP A 137 -8.90 11.02 0.17
N VAL A 138 -9.27 12.15 -0.45
CA VAL A 138 -9.75 13.34 0.27
C VAL A 138 -11.06 13.05 1.00
N GLU A 139 -12.05 12.46 0.32
CA GLU A 139 -13.33 12.09 0.94
C GLU A 139 -13.15 11.14 2.13
N TYR A 140 -12.23 10.17 1.99
CA TYR A 140 -11.91 9.25 3.07
C TYR A 140 -11.27 9.97 4.27
N LEU A 141 -10.35 10.89 4.02
CA LEU A 141 -9.72 11.70 5.07
C LEU A 141 -10.72 12.65 5.74
N LEU A 142 -11.66 13.23 4.99
CA LEU A 142 -12.75 14.05 5.55
C LEU A 142 -13.68 13.22 6.44
N SER A 143 -14.01 11.99 6.04
CA SER A 143 -14.76 11.08 6.90
C SER A 143 -14.01 10.77 8.20
N ALA A 144 -12.71 10.47 8.10
CA ALA A 144 -11.87 10.22 9.27
C ALA A 144 -11.77 11.45 10.18
N ALA A 145 -11.62 12.65 9.61
CA ALA A 145 -11.60 13.92 10.34
C ALA A 145 -12.89 14.14 11.12
N LYS A 146 -14.06 13.93 10.49
CA LYS A 146 -15.37 14.06 11.14
C LYS A 146 -15.51 13.08 12.30
N GLU A 147 -15.05 11.85 12.15
CA GLU A 147 -15.05 10.86 13.23
C GLU A 147 -14.15 11.28 14.42
N LEU A 148 -13.01 11.93 14.15
CA LEU A 148 -12.12 12.43 15.22
C LEU A 148 -12.69 13.65 15.95
N GLN A 149 -13.50 14.46 15.28
CA GLN A 149 -14.15 15.64 15.85
C GLN A 149 -15.44 15.32 16.63
N GLN A 150 -15.99 14.11 16.50
CA GLN A 150 -17.16 13.72 17.28
C GLN A 150 -16.81 13.71 18.78
N PRO A 151 -17.60 14.40 19.63
CA PRO A 151 -17.38 14.34 21.06
C PRO A 151 -17.50 12.89 21.50
N VAL A 152 -16.52 12.41 22.28
CA VAL A 152 -16.62 11.12 22.95
C VAL A 152 -17.80 11.24 23.89
N VAL A 153 -18.97 10.76 23.47
CA VAL A 153 -20.12 10.63 24.35
C VAL A 153 -19.73 9.57 25.35
N THR A 154 -19.17 9.99 26.48
CA THR A 154 -19.05 9.16 27.66
C THR A 154 -20.48 8.78 28.00
N VAL A 155 -20.89 7.57 27.61
CA VAL A 155 -22.13 6.99 28.07
C VAL A 155 -21.93 6.82 29.56
N ASP A 156 -22.33 7.85 30.31
CA ASP A 156 -22.34 7.81 31.76
C ASP A 156 -23.12 6.56 32.12
N HIS A 157 -22.41 5.65 32.77
CA HIS A 157 -22.99 4.44 33.32
C HIS A 157 -24.27 4.86 34.07
N PRO A 158 -25.42 4.16 33.91
CA PRO A 158 -26.65 4.56 34.56
C PRO A 158 -26.38 4.72 36.04
N GLN A 159 -26.44 5.97 36.48
CA GLN A 159 -26.27 6.38 37.86
C GLN A 159 -27.14 5.45 38.71
N PRO A 160 -26.59 4.73 39.70
CA PRO A 160 -27.41 3.96 40.61
C PRO A 160 -28.46 4.90 41.24
N PRO A 161 -29.70 4.42 41.49
CA PRO A 161 -30.80 5.27 41.91
C PRO A 161 -30.41 6.14 43.10
N PRO A 162 -30.89 7.40 43.16
CA PRO A 162 -30.45 8.37 44.13
C PRO A 162 -30.68 7.85 45.56
N SER A 163 -29.57 7.58 46.26
CA SER A 163 -29.59 7.38 47.70
C SER A 163 -29.92 8.73 48.37
N VAL A 164 -30.98 8.71 49.16
CA VAL A 164 -31.59 9.88 49.78
C VAL A 164 -30.68 10.46 50.87
N ALA A 165 -30.67 11.80 50.93
CA ALA A 165 -30.24 12.67 52.03
C ALA A 165 -28.74 12.94 52.22
N THR A 166 -28.33 14.19 52.03
CA THR A 166 -28.27 15.17 53.14
C THR A 166 -27.99 16.57 52.59
N VAL A 167 -28.74 17.54 53.12
CA VAL A 167 -28.66 18.98 52.87
C VAL A 167 -27.40 19.53 53.56
N GLU A 168 -26.58 20.31 52.84
CA GLU A 168 -25.77 21.35 53.50
C GLU A 168 -25.58 22.58 52.59
N LEU A 169 -25.79 23.76 53.21
CA LEU A 169 -25.91 25.10 52.64
C LEU A 169 -24.53 25.71 52.23
N PRO A 170 -24.51 26.79 51.43
CA PRO A 170 -23.31 27.34 50.80
C PRO A 170 -22.65 28.50 51.59
N ALA A 171 -21.34 28.69 51.41
CA ALA A 171 -20.62 29.94 51.71
C ALA A 171 -19.27 29.99 50.93
N PRO A 172 -18.50 31.10 50.89
CA PRO A 172 -18.46 32.06 49.79
C PRO A 172 -17.10 32.18 49.05
N LYS A 173 -17.14 32.84 47.89
CA LYS A 173 -16.02 33.23 46.99
C LYS A 173 -14.91 34.05 47.66
N ALA A 174 -13.66 33.90 47.20
CA ALA A 174 -12.71 34.97 46.78
C ALA A 174 -11.34 34.34 46.36
N PRO A 175 -10.36 35.11 45.84
CA PRO A 175 -10.29 35.75 44.52
C PRO A 175 -9.10 35.22 43.68
N ALA A 176 -9.07 35.63 42.41
CA ALA A 176 -8.02 35.34 41.44
C ALA A 176 -6.62 35.82 41.87
N THR A 177 -5.60 35.02 41.54
CA THR A 177 -4.20 35.45 41.44
C THR A 177 -3.73 35.38 39.99
N PRO A 178 -2.81 36.27 39.58
CA PRO A 178 -2.44 36.47 38.18
C PRO A 178 -1.38 35.47 37.71
N ASP A 179 -1.47 35.22 36.42
CA ASP A 179 -0.57 34.50 35.52
C ASP A 179 0.91 34.91 35.66
N PRO A 180 1.87 33.99 35.92
CA PRO A 180 3.28 34.26 35.70
C PRO A 180 3.63 34.05 34.23
N SER A 181 4.09 35.14 33.60
CA SER A 181 4.57 35.19 32.21
C SER A 181 5.53 34.02 31.86
N PRO A 182 5.47 33.46 30.64
CA PRO A 182 6.41 32.45 30.20
C PRO A 182 7.82 33.06 29.97
N PRO A 183 8.90 32.28 30.21
CA PRO A 183 10.27 32.71 29.97
C PRO A 183 10.55 32.89 28.47
N PRO A 184 11.49 33.78 28.09
CA PRO A 184 11.85 34.01 26.69
C PRO A 184 12.49 32.76 26.07
N LEU A 185 12.04 32.42 24.86
CA LEU A 185 12.60 31.34 24.04
C LEU A 185 14.07 31.64 23.68
N PRO A 186 14.96 30.63 23.73
CA PRO A 186 16.33 30.78 23.24
C PRO A 186 16.35 30.96 21.72
N LEU A 187 17.10 31.97 21.27
CA LEU A 187 17.46 32.21 19.88
C LEU A 187 18.21 30.97 19.33
N ARG A 188 17.58 30.23 18.43
CA ARG A 188 18.26 29.16 17.68
C ARG A 188 19.22 29.78 16.68
N GLU A 189 20.50 29.51 16.90
CA GLU A 189 21.57 29.79 15.96
C GLU A 189 21.39 29.00 14.66
N LYS A 190 21.69 29.70 13.57
CA LYS A 190 21.60 29.26 12.18
C LYS A 190 22.67 28.18 11.91
N PRO A 191 22.33 26.99 11.41
CA PRO A 191 23.33 26.02 10.99
C PRO A 191 24.05 26.53 9.73
N GLU A 192 25.36 26.72 9.85
CA GLU A 192 26.27 26.85 8.74
C GLU A 192 26.29 25.56 7.92
N VAL A 193 26.31 25.71 6.60
CA VAL A 193 26.42 24.63 5.63
C VAL A 193 27.90 24.49 5.27
N PRO A 194 28.51 23.30 5.42
CA PRO A 194 29.75 23.01 4.74
C PRO A 194 29.48 22.41 3.36
N VAL A 195 30.05 23.11 2.38
CA VAL A 195 30.17 22.80 0.96
C VAL A 195 31.25 21.72 0.75
N GLU A 196 31.19 21.05 -0.41
CA GLU A 196 32.31 20.39 -1.11
C GLU A 196 32.71 18.98 -0.62
N ASN A 197 33.07 17.98 -1.43
CA ASN A 197 33.66 17.95 -2.77
C ASN A 197 33.31 16.64 -3.50
N HIS A 198 33.16 16.71 -4.82
CA HIS A 198 33.31 15.57 -5.73
C HIS A 198 34.81 15.22 -5.86
N PRO A 199 35.14 13.96 -6.20
CA PRO A 199 35.87 13.82 -7.46
C PRO A 199 35.36 12.69 -8.36
N GLU A 200 35.51 13.01 -9.63
CA GLU A 200 35.43 12.27 -10.87
C GLU A 200 36.51 11.17 -10.94
N ALA A 201 36.21 10.02 -11.55
CA ALA A 201 37.22 9.12 -12.08
C ALA A 201 36.71 8.39 -13.33
N GLU A 202 37.51 8.53 -14.38
CA GLU A 202 37.38 8.12 -15.77
C GLU A 202 37.56 6.60 -16.03
N VAL A 203 36.80 6.11 -17.02
CA VAL A 203 37.21 5.33 -18.22
C VAL A 203 38.10 4.08 -18.06
N VAL A 204 37.59 2.91 -18.50
CA VAL A 204 38.26 2.00 -19.46
C VAL A 204 37.20 1.20 -20.24
N SER A 205 37.40 1.10 -21.55
CA SER A 205 36.52 0.47 -22.56
C SER A 205 37.03 -0.89 -23.06
N GLU A 206 36.08 -1.73 -23.54
CA GLU A 206 36.16 -2.62 -24.72
C GLU A 206 36.93 -3.98 -24.64
N PRO A 207 36.76 -4.92 -25.60
CA PRO A 207 35.60 -5.82 -25.79
C PRO A 207 36.02 -7.31 -25.97
N THR A 208 35.09 -8.27 -25.94
CA THR A 208 35.37 -9.61 -26.48
C THR A 208 34.20 -10.19 -27.26
N VAL A 209 34.54 -10.65 -28.46
CA VAL A 209 33.75 -11.10 -29.60
C VAL A 209 33.42 -12.60 -29.52
N GLU A 210 32.23 -12.93 -30.04
CA GLU A 210 31.67 -14.17 -30.61
C GLU A 210 32.24 -15.56 -30.24
N THR A 211 31.32 -16.47 -29.91
CA THR A 211 31.20 -17.74 -30.65
C THR A 211 29.73 -18.14 -30.71
N GLU A 212 29.16 -18.10 -31.91
CA GLU A 212 27.91 -18.76 -32.25
C GLU A 212 28.14 -20.28 -32.33
N GLU A 213 27.26 -21.07 -31.74
CA GLU A 213 26.99 -22.44 -32.19
C GLU A 213 25.47 -22.63 -32.29
N PRO A 214 24.94 -23.10 -33.43
CA PRO A 214 23.51 -23.22 -33.66
C PRO A 214 23.01 -24.53 -33.04
N THR A 215 22.08 -24.43 -32.08
CA THR A 215 21.36 -25.59 -31.52
C THR A 215 19.90 -25.50 -32.01
N PRO A 216 19.29 -26.63 -32.39
CA PRO A 216 18.26 -26.67 -33.42
C PRO A 216 16.92 -26.08 -32.97
N GLU A 217 16.30 -25.39 -33.92
CA GLU A 217 14.93 -24.91 -33.93
C GLU A 217 13.98 -26.11 -33.77
N VAL A 218 13.59 -26.39 -32.53
CA VAL A 218 12.43 -27.25 -32.22
C VAL A 218 11.24 -26.31 -32.12
N GLU A 219 10.47 -26.28 -33.20
CA GLU A 219 9.14 -25.68 -33.29
C GLU A 219 8.22 -26.34 -32.25
N PRO A 220 7.74 -25.63 -31.20
CA PRO A 220 6.70 -26.18 -30.36
C PRO A 220 5.35 -25.94 -31.06
N GLU A 221 4.83 -27.04 -31.61
CA GLU A 221 3.43 -27.23 -31.99
C GLU A 221 2.50 -26.73 -30.86
N PRO A 222 1.37 -26.06 -31.15
CA PRO A 222 0.56 -25.40 -30.13
C PRO A 222 -0.16 -26.45 -29.29
N GLU A 223 0.46 -26.85 -28.19
CA GLU A 223 -0.13 -27.73 -27.21
C GLU A 223 -1.28 -27.00 -26.51
N LYS A 224 -2.48 -27.38 -26.92
CA LYS A 224 -3.76 -26.92 -26.39
C LYS A 224 -3.77 -27.15 -24.87
N ALA A 225 -3.57 -26.09 -24.09
CA ALA A 225 -3.49 -26.13 -22.64
C ALA A 225 -4.76 -26.74 -22.03
N LEU A 226 -4.63 -27.95 -21.49
CA LEU A 226 -5.67 -28.58 -20.66
C LEU A 226 -5.53 -28.08 -19.21
N PRO A 227 -6.64 -27.90 -18.48
CA PRO A 227 -6.62 -27.46 -17.09
C PRO A 227 -5.84 -28.46 -16.22
N LEU A 228 -4.76 -27.99 -15.58
CA LEU A 228 -3.81 -28.81 -14.81
C LEU A 228 -4.28 -29.18 -13.38
N ALA A 229 -5.58 -29.18 -13.08
CA ALA A 229 -6.08 -29.44 -11.72
C ALA A 229 -7.02 -30.67 -11.62
N PRO A 230 -6.77 -31.62 -10.70
CA PRO A 230 -7.75 -32.65 -10.29
C PRO A 230 -8.96 -32.01 -9.55
N PRO A 231 -10.07 -32.74 -9.26
CA PRO A 231 -11.39 -32.12 -9.10
C PRO A 231 -11.47 -31.11 -7.94
N ALA A 232 -11.82 -29.88 -8.31
CA ALA A 232 -12.37 -28.78 -7.50
C ALA A 232 -11.87 -28.67 -6.05
N SER A 233 -10.56 -28.48 -5.87
CA SER A 233 -10.01 -28.02 -4.59
C SER A 233 -10.64 -26.68 -4.19
N ALA A 234 -10.79 -26.43 -2.88
CA ALA A 234 -11.36 -25.19 -2.37
C ALA A 234 -10.59 -23.95 -2.90
N LEU A 235 -9.26 -24.10 -3.04
CA LEU A 235 -8.38 -23.09 -3.61
C LEU A 235 -8.67 -22.82 -5.10
N ALA A 236 -8.85 -23.85 -5.92
CA ALA A 236 -9.18 -23.69 -7.34
C ALA A 236 -10.58 -23.08 -7.54
N VAL A 237 -11.55 -23.49 -6.71
CA VAL A 237 -12.91 -22.91 -6.72
C VAL A 237 -12.86 -21.43 -6.34
N ALA A 238 -12.11 -21.07 -5.30
CA ALA A 238 -11.93 -19.68 -4.90
C ALA A 238 -11.25 -18.85 -5.99
N ALA A 239 -10.18 -19.38 -6.61
CA ALA A 239 -9.49 -18.72 -7.71
C ALA A 239 -10.41 -18.45 -8.89
N ARG A 240 -11.17 -19.47 -9.32
CA ARG A 240 -12.13 -19.31 -10.41
C ARG A 240 -13.22 -18.30 -10.06
N ASP A 241 -13.81 -18.41 -8.89
CA ASP A 241 -14.87 -17.49 -8.48
C ASP A 241 -14.34 -16.04 -8.43
N LEU A 242 -13.19 -15.79 -7.83
CA LEU A 242 -12.64 -14.44 -7.68
C LEU A 242 -12.19 -13.79 -9.00
N PHE A 243 -11.59 -14.58 -9.91
CA PHE A 243 -10.84 -14.02 -11.05
C PHE A 243 -11.43 -14.36 -12.43
N ASP A 244 -12.27 -15.40 -12.56
CA ASP A 244 -12.89 -15.84 -13.84
C ASP A 244 -14.27 -15.21 -14.09
N THR A 245 -14.94 -14.71 -13.04
CA THR A 245 -16.36 -14.31 -13.11
C THR A 245 -16.62 -12.95 -13.77
N GLY A 246 -15.62 -12.32 -14.38
CA GLY A 246 -15.75 -11.00 -15.02
C GLY A 246 -16.05 -9.85 -14.04
N ARG A 247 -15.94 -10.10 -12.73
CA ARG A 247 -16.13 -9.07 -11.69
C ARG A 247 -15.10 -7.97 -11.84
N ASN A 248 -15.51 -6.72 -11.60
CA ASN A 248 -14.54 -5.64 -11.52
C ASN A 248 -13.73 -5.72 -10.21
N ARG A 249 -12.57 -5.07 -10.18
CA ARG A 249 -11.64 -5.12 -9.03
C ARG A 249 -12.25 -4.79 -7.66
N PHE A 250 -13.25 -3.92 -7.62
CA PHE A 250 -13.88 -3.52 -6.36
C PHE A 250 -14.86 -4.59 -5.86
N GLU A 251 -15.56 -5.23 -6.79
CA GLU A 251 -16.44 -6.36 -6.52
C GLU A 251 -15.63 -7.59 -6.10
N THR A 252 -14.52 -7.90 -6.77
CA THR A 252 -13.64 -9.01 -6.37
C THR A 252 -13.15 -8.85 -4.93
N GLY A 253 -12.71 -7.64 -4.54
CA GLY A 253 -12.28 -7.38 -3.16
C GLY A 253 -13.41 -7.52 -2.13
N ARG A 254 -14.62 -7.02 -2.43
CA ARG A 254 -15.79 -7.18 -1.56
C ARG A 254 -16.22 -8.64 -1.43
N HIS A 255 -16.25 -9.35 -2.54
CA HIS A 255 -16.61 -10.76 -2.60
C HIS A 255 -15.61 -11.63 -1.84
N PHE A 256 -14.31 -11.37 -2.01
CA PHE A 256 -13.26 -12.00 -1.21
C PHE A 256 -13.49 -11.80 0.29
N SER A 257 -13.71 -10.56 0.73
CA SER A 257 -13.94 -10.26 2.15
C SER A 257 -15.19 -10.92 2.72
N ALA A 258 -16.22 -11.15 1.91
CA ALA A 258 -17.47 -11.79 2.35
C ALA A 258 -17.35 -13.31 2.42
N GLU A 259 -16.75 -13.94 1.39
CA GLU A 259 -16.83 -15.39 1.20
C GLU A 259 -15.55 -16.15 1.49
N PHE A 260 -14.39 -15.50 1.47
CA PHE A 260 -13.12 -16.23 1.53
C PHE A 260 -12.21 -15.75 2.66
N GLN A 261 -12.28 -14.48 3.04
CA GLN A 261 -11.40 -13.92 4.07
C GLN A 261 -11.59 -14.63 5.42
N GLY A 262 -10.48 -15.11 5.98
CA GLY A 262 -10.43 -15.88 7.23
C GLY A 262 -10.79 -17.36 7.08
N ARG A 263 -11.14 -17.84 5.88
CA ARG A 263 -11.37 -19.27 5.64
C ARG A 263 -10.07 -19.97 5.26
N THR A 264 -9.93 -21.22 5.71
CA THR A 264 -8.85 -22.10 5.25
C THR A 264 -9.17 -22.59 3.84
N LEU A 265 -8.20 -22.43 2.93
CA LEU A 265 -8.28 -22.88 1.56
C LEU A 265 -7.22 -23.94 1.33
N GLU A 266 -7.64 -25.05 0.74
CA GLU A 266 -6.81 -26.20 0.41
C GLU A 266 -6.84 -26.48 -1.09
N GLY A 267 -5.70 -26.88 -1.64
CA GLY A 267 -5.58 -27.31 -3.02
C GLY A 267 -4.17 -27.67 -3.42
N SER A 268 -3.88 -27.58 -4.71
CA SER A 268 -2.58 -27.88 -5.26
C SER A 268 -2.23 -26.89 -6.38
N GLY A 269 -0.95 -26.74 -6.63
CA GLY A 269 -0.44 -25.89 -7.70
C GLY A 269 1.06 -26.08 -7.93
N ILE A 270 1.60 -25.42 -8.94
CA ILE A 270 3.02 -25.54 -9.29
C ILE A 270 3.83 -24.53 -8.48
N LEU A 271 4.81 -24.99 -7.71
CA LEU A 271 5.69 -24.11 -6.95
C LEU A 271 6.61 -23.34 -7.89
N ARG A 272 6.49 -22.02 -7.98
CA ARG A 272 7.28 -21.18 -8.90
C ARG A 272 8.45 -20.48 -8.21
N ARG A 273 8.27 -20.07 -6.96
CA ARG A 273 9.29 -19.30 -6.24
C ARG A 273 9.15 -19.48 -4.74
N VAL A 274 10.28 -19.42 -4.02
CA VAL A 274 10.31 -19.30 -2.56
C VAL A 274 11.38 -18.31 -2.13
N ASP A 275 10.97 -17.33 -1.32
CA ASP A 275 11.84 -16.27 -0.81
C ASP A 275 11.73 -16.09 0.70
N ARG A 276 12.79 -15.52 1.27
CA ARG A 276 12.77 -15.00 2.65
C ARG A 276 12.22 -13.58 2.65
N PHE A 277 11.45 -13.25 3.69
CA PHE A 277 11.10 -11.88 4.02
C PHE A 277 11.40 -11.58 5.49
N SER A 278 11.74 -10.33 5.77
CA SER A 278 11.85 -9.79 7.14
C SER A 278 10.72 -8.80 7.46
N ASN A 279 10.12 -8.23 6.42
CA ASN A 279 9.03 -7.28 6.49
C ASN A 279 8.24 -7.33 5.18
N ASP A 280 7.04 -7.88 5.23
CA ASP A 280 6.11 -7.93 4.10
C ASP A 280 4.86 -7.09 4.39
N ARG A 281 4.31 -6.45 3.36
CA ARG A 281 3.15 -5.56 3.53
C ARG A 281 1.85 -6.29 3.84
N VAL A 282 1.77 -7.58 3.49
CA VAL A 282 0.59 -8.43 3.68
C VAL A 282 0.77 -9.33 4.89
N PHE A 283 1.92 -9.99 5.00
CA PHE A 283 2.21 -10.94 6.10
C PHE A 283 2.81 -10.29 7.35
N GLY A 284 3.16 -8.99 7.28
CA GLY A 284 3.63 -8.23 8.43
C GLY A 284 5.14 -8.32 8.66
N ARG A 285 5.54 -8.04 9.91
CA ARG A 285 6.95 -8.01 10.31
C ARG A 285 7.34 -9.34 10.96
N GLY A 286 8.53 -9.82 10.62
CA GLY A 286 9.09 -11.04 11.18
C GLY A 286 9.91 -11.79 10.13
N PRO A 287 10.89 -12.61 10.54
CA PRO A 287 11.52 -13.55 9.63
C PRO A 287 10.47 -14.58 9.19
N GLY A 288 10.30 -14.74 7.88
CA GLY A 288 9.37 -15.71 7.35
C GLY A 288 9.71 -16.09 5.92
N LEU A 289 9.01 -17.11 5.42
CA LEU A 289 9.15 -17.59 4.06
C LEU A 289 7.85 -17.35 3.28
N ILE A 290 7.97 -16.97 2.01
CA ILE A 290 6.81 -16.85 1.12
C ILE A 290 7.04 -17.75 -0.09
N ALA A 291 6.08 -18.65 -0.34
CA ALA A 291 6.00 -19.45 -1.54
C ALA A 291 5.01 -18.83 -2.54
N GLU A 292 5.43 -18.76 -3.80
CA GLU A 292 4.61 -18.37 -4.94
C GLU A 292 4.19 -19.64 -5.69
N VAL A 293 2.92 -20.01 -5.60
CA VAL A 293 2.34 -21.22 -6.19
C VAL A 293 1.35 -20.85 -7.28
N GLU A 294 1.58 -21.33 -8.50
CA GLU A 294 0.65 -21.14 -9.62
C GLU A 294 -0.50 -22.14 -9.50
N ILE A 295 -1.73 -21.63 -9.37
CA ILE A 295 -2.91 -22.45 -9.08
C ILE A 295 -3.89 -22.52 -10.25
N TRP A 296 -3.87 -21.54 -11.15
CA TRP A 296 -4.81 -21.50 -12.28
C TRP A 296 -4.29 -20.61 -13.42
N GLN A 297 -4.73 -20.87 -14.65
CA GLN A 297 -4.50 -20.01 -15.81
C GLN A 297 -5.84 -19.61 -16.42
N LEU A 298 -6.03 -18.30 -16.62
CA LEU A 298 -7.21 -17.72 -17.25
C LEU A 298 -6.86 -17.28 -18.67
N GLU A 299 -7.72 -17.58 -19.63
CA GLU A 299 -7.62 -16.98 -20.96
C GLU A 299 -8.27 -15.60 -20.94
N ASN A 300 -7.47 -14.53 -21.08
CA ASN A 300 -7.99 -13.19 -21.25
C ASN A 300 -7.98 -12.79 -22.74
N PRO A 301 -9.15 -12.53 -23.35
CA PRO A 301 -9.24 -12.14 -24.76
C PRO A 301 -8.43 -10.91 -25.16
N ALA A 302 -8.13 -10.01 -24.21
CA ALA A 302 -7.45 -8.74 -24.46
C ALA A 302 -5.95 -8.75 -24.10
N ALA A 303 -5.50 -9.68 -23.24
CA ALA A 303 -4.15 -9.65 -22.66
C ALA A 303 -3.41 -11.00 -22.71
N GLY A 304 -4.02 -12.05 -23.28
CA GLY A 304 -3.44 -13.39 -23.33
C GLY A 304 -3.68 -14.18 -22.04
N LEU A 305 -2.82 -15.16 -21.76
CA LEU A 305 -2.93 -16.01 -20.57
C LEU A 305 -2.59 -15.22 -19.30
N HIS A 306 -3.56 -15.12 -18.38
CA HIS A 306 -3.40 -14.50 -17.07
C HIS A 306 -3.27 -15.58 -16.00
N GLN A 307 -2.12 -15.64 -15.33
CA GLN A 307 -1.86 -16.61 -14.28
C GLN A 307 -2.46 -16.14 -12.96
N VAL A 308 -3.15 -17.04 -12.26
CA VAL A 308 -3.60 -16.85 -10.88
C VAL A 308 -2.63 -17.57 -9.95
N THR A 309 -2.17 -16.85 -8.94
CA THR A 309 -1.08 -17.29 -8.07
C THR A 309 -1.48 -17.20 -6.60
N ALA A 310 -1.21 -18.24 -5.83
CA ALA A 310 -1.26 -18.22 -4.38
C ALA A 310 0.09 -17.81 -3.79
N MET A 311 0.11 -16.76 -2.98
CA MET A 311 1.22 -16.35 -2.14
C MET A 311 0.99 -16.96 -0.76
N VAL A 312 1.81 -17.94 -0.37
CA VAL A 312 1.63 -18.73 0.84
C VAL A 312 2.72 -18.36 1.83
N GLN A 313 2.34 -17.88 3.01
CA GLN A 313 3.26 -17.70 4.12
C GLN A 313 3.60 -19.05 4.72
N LEU A 314 4.85 -19.45 4.56
CA LEU A 314 5.40 -20.67 5.15
C LEU A 314 5.96 -20.39 6.55
N PRO A 315 6.04 -21.42 7.42
CA PRO A 315 6.72 -21.33 8.71
C PRO A 315 8.16 -20.86 8.55
N SER A 316 8.66 -20.16 9.57
CA SER A 316 10.04 -19.68 9.55
C SER A 316 11.04 -20.86 9.61
N GLU A 317 12.25 -20.67 9.09
CA GLU A 317 13.29 -21.71 9.15
C GLU A 317 13.61 -22.15 10.59
N GLU A 318 13.38 -21.26 11.56
CA GLU A 318 13.62 -21.49 12.99
C GLU A 318 12.54 -22.39 13.61
N GLU A 319 11.32 -22.35 13.11
CA GLU A 319 10.18 -23.09 13.68
C GLU A 319 10.15 -24.56 13.22
N GLU A 320 10.42 -24.82 11.94
CA GLU A 320 10.31 -26.18 11.37
C GLU A 320 11.63 -26.74 10.85
N GLY A 321 12.74 -25.98 10.92
CA GLY A 321 14.05 -26.44 10.45
C GLY A 321 14.16 -26.60 8.93
N MET A 322 13.10 -26.24 8.18
CA MET A 322 13.08 -26.30 6.72
C MET A 322 13.70 -25.04 6.13
N SER A 323 14.91 -25.20 5.58
CA SER A 323 15.58 -24.09 4.89
C SER A 323 14.89 -23.73 3.58
N VAL A 324 15.02 -22.48 3.12
CA VAL A 324 14.62 -22.07 1.76
C VAL A 324 15.22 -22.97 0.69
N GLN A 325 16.42 -23.50 0.93
CA GLN A 325 17.08 -24.37 -0.03
C GLN A 325 16.30 -25.67 -0.26
N HIS A 326 15.69 -26.22 0.80
CA HIS A 326 14.83 -27.40 0.70
C HIS A 326 13.65 -27.15 -0.24
N TRP A 327 12.96 -26.02 -0.08
CA TRP A 327 11.86 -25.64 -0.96
C TRP A 327 12.28 -25.33 -2.40
N ARG A 328 13.51 -24.81 -2.58
CA ARG A 328 14.05 -24.53 -3.91
C ARG A 328 14.31 -25.78 -4.74
N GLU A 329 14.52 -26.93 -4.11
CA GLU A 329 14.67 -28.22 -4.79
C GLU A 329 13.36 -28.68 -5.44
N HIS A 330 12.21 -28.18 -4.95
CA HIS A 330 10.87 -28.52 -5.44
C HIS A 330 10.27 -27.46 -6.40
N LEU A 331 11.08 -26.53 -6.92
CA LEU A 331 10.59 -25.56 -7.91
C LEU A 331 10.18 -26.26 -9.21
N GLY A 332 9.00 -25.91 -9.71
CA GLY A 332 8.37 -26.52 -10.88
C GLY A 332 7.56 -27.78 -10.58
N GLU A 333 7.57 -28.27 -9.34
CA GLU A 333 6.79 -29.44 -8.94
C GLU A 333 5.37 -29.07 -8.50
N LEU A 334 4.45 -30.03 -8.65
CA LEU A 334 3.08 -29.92 -8.15
C LEU A 334 3.07 -30.16 -6.64
N VAL A 335 2.78 -29.12 -5.87
CA VAL A 335 2.73 -29.16 -4.41
C VAL A 335 1.31 -29.04 -3.90
N ALA A 336 1.01 -29.66 -2.76
CA ALA A 336 -0.23 -29.41 -2.04
C ALA A 336 -0.07 -28.14 -1.19
N VAL A 337 -1.13 -27.34 -1.09
CA VAL A 337 -1.14 -26.06 -0.40
C VAL A 337 -2.37 -25.99 0.50
N CYS A 338 -2.17 -25.60 1.74
CA CYS A 338 -3.21 -25.24 2.69
C CYS A 338 -2.86 -23.89 3.32
N GLY A 339 -3.84 -23.06 3.66
CA GLY A 339 -3.62 -21.86 4.46
C GLY A 339 -4.87 -21.00 4.61
N THR A 340 -4.80 -20.01 5.50
CA THR A 340 -5.92 -19.10 5.79
C THR A 340 -5.92 -17.92 4.83
N ALA A 341 -7.00 -17.71 4.07
CA ALA A 341 -7.06 -16.62 3.10
C ALA A 341 -7.15 -15.26 3.82
N ILE A 342 -6.14 -14.40 3.66
CA ILE A 342 -6.07 -13.11 4.36
C ILE A 342 -6.26 -11.91 3.43
N ARG A 343 -5.93 -12.06 2.14
CA ARG A 343 -6.01 -10.98 1.16
C ARG A 343 -6.12 -11.52 -0.27
N CYS A 344 -6.69 -10.72 -1.18
CA CYS A 344 -6.55 -10.90 -2.61
C CYS A 344 -6.06 -9.61 -3.28
N ASP A 345 -5.36 -9.74 -4.41
CA ASP A 345 -5.07 -8.67 -5.35
C ASP A 345 -5.72 -9.01 -6.70
N ALA A 346 -6.83 -8.31 -6.99
CA ALA A 346 -7.61 -8.48 -8.21
C ALA A 346 -6.89 -8.00 -9.47
N PHE A 347 -5.87 -7.15 -9.36
CA PHE A 347 -5.14 -6.64 -10.52
C PHE A 347 -4.10 -7.66 -11.00
N THR A 348 -3.43 -8.32 -10.07
CA THR A 348 -2.34 -9.26 -10.37
C THR A 348 -2.77 -10.72 -10.33
N GLY A 349 -4.04 -11.01 -10.03
CA GLY A 349 -4.50 -12.40 -9.87
C GLY A 349 -3.85 -13.11 -8.68
N LYS A 350 -3.54 -12.38 -7.59
CA LYS A 350 -2.84 -12.96 -6.43
C LYS A 350 -3.77 -13.21 -5.25
N LEU A 351 -3.68 -14.40 -4.67
CA LEU A 351 -4.38 -14.77 -3.44
C LEU A 351 -3.34 -14.98 -2.33
N PHE A 352 -3.54 -14.40 -1.15
CA PHE A 352 -2.59 -14.48 -0.05
C PHE A 352 -3.13 -15.38 1.05
N LEU A 353 -2.36 -16.42 1.40
CA LEU A 353 -2.67 -17.41 2.43
C LEU A 353 -1.66 -17.28 3.58
N ALA A 354 -2.15 -17.02 4.79
CA ALA A 354 -1.36 -17.04 6.02
C ALA A 354 -1.36 -18.42 6.68
N ASP A 355 -0.41 -18.65 7.57
CA ASP A 355 -0.26 -19.91 8.32
C ASP A 355 -0.30 -21.12 7.39
N GLY A 356 0.37 -20.97 6.25
CA GLY A 356 0.24 -21.88 5.14
C GLY A 356 1.21 -23.04 5.24
N LEU A 357 0.73 -24.21 4.90
CA LEU A 357 1.55 -25.40 4.72
C LEU A 357 1.62 -25.69 3.23
N VAL A 358 2.84 -25.91 2.76
CA VAL A 358 3.07 -26.50 1.46
C VAL A 358 3.58 -27.89 1.74
N ASP A 359 2.91 -28.92 1.24
CA ASP A 359 3.43 -30.28 1.27
C ASP A 359 4.02 -30.56 -0.11
N SER A 360 5.32 -30.81 -0.13
CA SER A 360 5.98 -31.41 -1.30
C SER A 360 5.27 -32.71 -1.64
N PRO A 361 5.06 -33.05 -2.93
CA PRO A 361 4.49 -34.34 -3.29
C PRO A 361 5.39 -35.44 -2.70
N LEU A 362 4.90 -36.07 -1.64
CA LEU A 362 5.43 -37.31 -1.10
C LEU A 362 5.63 -38.26 -2.28
N ALA A 363 6.89 -38.49 -2.61
CA ALA A 363 7.35 -39.63 -3.36
C ALA A 363 6.60 -40.87 -2.83
N SER A 364 5.61 -41.35 -3.58
CA SER A 364 5.24 -42.75 -3.76
C SER A 364 5.53 -43.70 -2.60
N LYS A 365 5.14 -43.36 -1.37
CA LYS A 365 5.22 -44.24 -0.22
C LYS A 365 4.01 -44.02 0.67
N LEU A 366 2.99 -44.84 0.41
CA LEU A 366 1.94 -45.34 1.32
C LEU A 366 0.52 -45.22 0.73
N ILE A 367 0.23 -45.91 -0.37
CA ILE A 367 -1.02 -46.72 -0.51
C ILE A 367 -0.69 -47.96 -1.36
N ASN A 368 0.09 -48.87 -0.79
CA ASN A 368 -0.27 -50.29 -0.81
C ASN A 368 -0.77 -50.55 0.61
N ALA A 369 -2.09 -50.45 0.79
CA ALA A 369 -2.85 -50.99 1.90
C ALA A 369 -4.17 -51.52 1.33
#